data_AF-R4UW57-F1
#
_entry.id   AF-R4UW57-F1
#
_cell.length_a   1.000
_cell.length_b   1.000
_cell.length_c   1.000
_cell.angle_alpha   90.00
_cell.angle_beta   90.00
_cell.angle_gamma   90.00
#
_symmetry.space_group_name_H-M   'P 1'
#
loop_
_entity.id
_entity.type
_entity.pdbx_description
1 polymer ?
#
loop_
_entity_poly.entity_id
_entity_poly.type
_entity_poly.pdbx_seq_one_letter_code
_entity_poly.pdbx_strand_id
1 'polypeptide(L)'
;MSLNAGKRQVTIKPQFSAGFSEGITSVLQDELDSCMQLLDLEPDSKWTLLTCVLLMQAIDRHRYQEDTFAKLIQLTEVDCHRSGYYRDLWSRYKMEYTIDKCSELDQNIDLSCLNLTALYNCHYLSCVHTVDLSNNNLTSRSLPQLHPLQCCQVLKLESNAITSLHGMPTLMSLQIPSLQGNTIKTAEEVKFLQPCTNLSSVDLRDNPAEKDEMLKELVQTFLLSVNMLNGCSL
;
A
#
# COMPACT_ATOMS: atom_id res chain seq x y z
N MET A 1 -0.76 15.89 46.91
CA MET A 1 -1.04 16.93 45.91
C MET A 1 -0.42 16.49 44.60
N SER A 2 -1.24 16.52 43.56
CA SER A 2 -1.08 15.81 42.30
C SER A 2 0.15 16.23 41.50
N LEU A 3 0.97 15.24 41.11
CA LEU A 3 1.89 15.39 39.99
C LEU A 3 1.06 15.32 38.71
N ASN A 4 0.77 16.49 38.15
CA ASN A 4 0.12 16.63 36.86
C ASN A 4 1.14 16.26 35.77
N ALA A 5 1.29 14.95 35.51
CA ALA A 5 2.04 14.46 34.37
C ALA A 5 1.23 14.78 33.11
N GLY A 6 1.40 16.00 32.59
CA GLY A 6 0.95 16.37 31.27
C GLY A 6 1.62 15.44 30.26
N LYS A 7 0.91 14.38 29.85
CA LYS A 7 1.24 13.63 28.64
C LYS A 7 1.12 14.62 27.49
N ARG A 8 2.24 15.25 27.11
CA ARG A 8 2.41 15.73 25.74
C ARG A 8 2.38 14.49 24.87
N GLN A 9 1.20 14.10 24.41
CA GLN A 9 1.09 13.28 23.21
C GLN A 9 1.66 14.16 22.09
N VAL A 10 2.91 13.88 21.73
CA VAL A 10 3.45 14.38 20.47
C VAL A 10 2.74 13.56 19.39
N THR A 11 1.58 14.06 18.98
CA THR A 11 0.80 13.60 17.83
C THR A 11 1.62 13.94 16.58
N ILE A 12 2.40 12.98 16.09
CA ILE A 12 3.21 13.16 14.88
C ILE A 12 2.32 12.79 13.70
N LYS A 13 1.56 13.78 13.22
CA LYS A 13 0.87 13.64 11.94
C LYS A 13 1.93 13.36 10.86
N PRO A 14 1.71 12.38 9.96
CA PRO A 14 2.63 12.13 8.85
C PRO A 14 2.85 13.42 8.05
N GLN A 15 4.11 13.84 7.93
CA GLN A 15 4.51 14.97 7.10
C GLN A 15 5.17 14.45 5.84
N PHE A 16 4.43 14.51 4.73
CA PHE A 16 4.93 14.13 3.41
C PHE A 16 5.34 15.32 2.54
N SER A 17 4.92 16.54 2.92
CA SER A 17 5.34 17.78 2.26
C SER A 17 6.75 18.19 2.68
N ALA A 18 7.53 18.71 1.74
CA ALA A 18 8.92 19.10 1.99
C ALA A 18 9.07 20.25 3.00
N GLY A 19 8.07 21.14 3.13
CA GLY A 19 8.08 22.22 4.13
C GLY A 19 9.15 23.29 3.86
N PHE A 20 9.39 23.63 2.60
CA PHE A 20 10.39 24.63 2.21
C PHE A 20 10.01 26.04 2.65
N SER A 21 11.01 26.92 2.76
CA SER A 21 10.77 28.35 2.99
C SER A 21 10.08 28.98 1.77
N GLU A 22 9.42 30.11 1.99
CA GLU A 22 8.72 30.86 0.93
C GLU A 22 9.66 31.20 -0.23
N GLY A 23 10.90 31.63 0.05
CA GLY A 23 11.89 31.93 -0.98
C GLY A 23 12.27 30.72 -1.85
N ILE A 24 12.47 29.53 -1.25
CA ILE A 24 12.74 28.31 -2.01
C ILE A 24 11.49 27.90 -2.81
N THR A 25 10.31 28.00 -2.20
CA THR A 25 9.05 27.65 -2.85
C THR A 25 8.79 28.53 -4.07
N SER A 26 9.10 29.83 -4.01
CA SER A 26 9.02 30.76 -5.14
C SER A 26 9.91 30.31 -6.29
N VAL A 27 11.18 29.97 -6.01
CA VAL A 27 12.11 29.49 -7.04
C VAL A 27 11.61 28.19 -7.66
N LEU A 28 11.10 27.24 -6.86
CA LEU A 28 10.54 25.99 -7.39
C LEU A 28 9.32 26.24 -8.28
N GLN A 29 8.49 27.25 -7.97
CA GLN A 29 7.36 27.63 -8.81
C GLN A 29 7.82 28.23 -10.14
N ASP A 30 8.84 29.09 -10.14
CA ASP A 30 9.43 29.64 -11.37
C ASP A 30 10.02 28.53 -12.27
N GLU A 31 10.67 27.53 -11.66
CA GLU A 31 11.17 26.34 -12.36
C GLU A 31 10.02 25.47 -12.91
N LEU A 32 8.92 25.32 -12.16
CA LEU A 32 7.74 24.59 -12.63
C LEU A 32 7.10 25.29 -13.84
N ASP A 33 6.97 26.61 -13.78
CA ASP A 33 6.42 27.42 -14.87
C ASP A 33 7.30 27.32 -16.13
N SER A 34 8.63 27.33 -15.95
CA SER A 34 9.60 27.10 -17.04
C SER A 34 9.47 25.70 -17.64
N CYS A 35 9.30 24.67 -16.80
CA CYS A 35 9.07 23.30 -17.27
C CYS A 35 7.75 23.18 -18.04
N MET A 36 6.69 23.86 -17.61
CA MET A 36 5.41 23.84 -18.32
C MET A 36 5.53 24.49 -19.71
N GLN A 37 6.25 25.62 -19.84
CA GLN A 37 6.54 26.22 -21.15
C GLN A 37 7.35 25.30 -22.06
N LEU A 38 8.28 24.52 -21.51
CA LEU A 38 9.00 23.51 -22.28
C LEU A 38 8.08 22.38 -22.78
N LEU A 39 7.09 21.97 -21.97
CA LEU A 39 6.11 20.97 -22.39
C LEU A 39 5.15 21.49 -23.48
N ASP A 40 4.90 22.79 -23.53
CA ASP A 40 4.12 23.39 -24.64
C ASP A 40 4.86 23.24 -25.98
N LEU A 41 6.20 23.23 -25.97
CA LEU A 41 7.04 23.02 -27.15
C LEU A 41 7.28 21.54 -27.44
N GLU A 42 7.54 20.75 -26.39
CA GLU A 42 7.88 19.33 -26.45
C GLU A 42 7.02 18.52 -25.45
N PRO A 43 5.77 18.16 -25.81
CA PRO A 43 4.81 17.54 -24.89
C PRO A 43 5.28 16.21 -24.32
N ASP A 44 6.10 15.49 -25.09
CA ASP A 44 6.59 14.15 -24.77
C ASP A 44 8.01 14.17 -24.18
N SER A 45 8.48 15.32 -23.68
CA SER A 45 9.75 15.39 -22.97
C SER A 45 9.64 14.71 -21.60
N LYS A 46 10.05 13.43 -21.54
CA LYS A 46 9.98 12.60 -20.32
C LYS A 46 10.67 13.20 -19.10
N TRP A 47 11.78 13.90 -19.31
CA TRP A 47 12.51 14.52 -18.20
C TRP A 47 11.77 15.75 -17.69
N THR A 48 11.24 16.58 -18.59
CA THR A 48 10.43 17.73 -18.21
C THR A 48 9.14 17.30 -17.50
N LEU A 49 8.47 16.24 -17.99
CA LEU A 49 7.29 15.65 -17.34
C LEU A 49 7.59 15.16 -15.92
N LEU A 50 8.67 14.40 -15.74
CA LEU A 50 9.07 13.89 -14.44
C LEU A 50 9.47 15.04 -13.49
N THR A 51 10.22 16.02 -13.99
CA THR A 51 10.58 17.21 -13.20
C THR A 51 9.35 17.98 -12.75
N CYS A 52 8.34 18.16 -13.62
CA CYS A 52 7.05 18.75 -13.21
C CYS A 52 6.42 17.97 -12.06
N VAL A 53 6.35 16.63 -12.16
CA VAL A 53 5.81 15.77 -11.10
C VAL A 53 6.54 16.00 -9.77
N LEU A 54 7.87 16.03 -9.78
CA LEU A 54 8.68 16.23 -8.58
C LEU A 54 8.48 17.64 -7.98
N LEU A 55 8.45 18.68 -8.82
CA LEU A 55 8.21 20.06 -8.40
C LEU A 55 6.81 20.23 -7.82
N MET A 56 5.77 19.71 -8.48
CA MET A 56 4.39 19.75 -7.99
C MET A 56 4.26 19.09 -6.61
N GLN A 57 4.92 17.95 -6.37
CA GLN A 57 4.94 17.30 -5.06
C GLN A 57 5.74 18.08 -4.00
N ALA A 58 6.79 18.79 -4.42
CA ALA A 58 7.64 19.59 -3.53
C ALA A 58 6.98 20.93 -3.11
N ILE A 59 6.27 21.58 -4.02
CA ILE A 59 5.62 22.89 -3.83
C ILE A 59 4.32 22.73 -3.04
N ASP A 60 3.34 22.06 -3.64
CA ASP A 60 2.01 21.86 -3.07
C ASP A 60 1.34 20.64 -3.69
N ARG A 61 1.54 19.51 -3.03
CA ARG A 61 1.00 18.23 -3.48
C ARG A 61 -0.52 18.19 -3.57
N HIS A 62 -1.24 18.94 -2.72
CA HIS A 62 -2.71 18.90 -2.72
C HIS A 62 -3.25 19.72 -3.89
N ARG A 63 -2.67 20.91 -4.13
CA ARG A 63 -3.04 21.76 -5.26
C ARG A 63 -2.84 21.05 -6.60
N TYR A 64 -1.70 20.37 -6.77
CA TYR A 64 -1.31 19.75 -8.04
C TYR A 64 -1.59 18.25 -8.09
N GLN A 65 -2.53 17.75 -7.28
CA GLN A 65 -2.78 16.32 -7.16
C GLN A 65 -3.22 15.70 -8.50
N GLU A 66 -4.19 16.30 -9.19
CA GLU A 66 -4.72 15.80 -10.46
C GLU A 66 -3.65 15.86 -11.55
N ASP A 67 -2.97 16.99 -11.69
CA ASP A 67 -1.89 17.20 -12.65
C ASP A 67 -0.73 16.21 -12.45
N THR A 68 -0.38 15.91 -11.20
CA THR A 68 0.63 14.91 -10.86
C THR A 68 0.27 13.55 -11.44
N PHE A 69 -0.96 13.09 -11.23
CA PHE A 69 -1.40 11.77 -11.69
C PHE A 69 -1.60 11.74 -13.21
N ALA A 70 -2.08 12.82 -13.82
CA ALA A 70 -2.16 12.94 -15.28
C ALA A 70 -0.78 12.82 -15.93
N LYS A 71 0.23 13.53 -15.42
CA LYS A 71 1.61 13.44 -15.94
C LYS A 71 2.25 12.07 -15.68
N LEU A 72 1.96 11.39 -14.57
CA LEU A 72 2.43 10.02 -14.33
C LEU A 72 1.85 9.00 -15.34
N ILE A 73 0.59 9.19 -15.76
CA ILE A 73 -0.02 8.40 -16.83
C ILE A 73 0.72 8.67 -18.15
N GLN A 74 0.90 9.94 -18.51
CA GLN A 74 1.63 10.32 -19.74
C GLN A 74 3.07 9.78 -19.75
N LEU A 75 3.78 9.84 -18.62
CA LEU A 75 5.12 9.27 -18.48
C LEU A 75 5.17 7.76 -18.74
N THR A 76 4.11 7.05 -18.37
CA THR A 76 3.99 5.60 -18.62
C THR A 76 3.89 5.29 -20.11
N GLU A 77 3.30 6.20 -20.89
CA GLU A 77 3.16 6.07 -22.35
C GLU A 77 4.46 6.50 -23.07
N VAL A 78 5.01 7.64 -22.68
CA VAL A 78 6.19 8.27 -23.32
C VAL A 78 7.51 7.55 -22.99
N ASP A 79 7.69 7.04 -21.76
CA ASP A 79 8.90 6.33 -21.32
C ASP A 79 8.53 4.93 -20.82
N CYS A 80 7.95 4.13 -21.71
CA CYS A 80 7.37 2.81 -21.42
C CYS A 80 8.34 1.84 -20.72
N HIS A 81 9.64 1.92 -20.99
CA HIS A 81 10.67 1.12 -20.33
C HIS A 81 10.81 1.42 -18.82
N ARG A 82 10.36 2.60 -18.36
CA ARG A 82 10.31 2.99 -16.94
C ARG A 82 8.89 3.04 -16.38
N SER A 83 7.90 2.52 -17.10
CA SER A 83 6.50 2.41 -16.63
C SER A 83 6.38 1.88 -15.20
N GLY A 84 7.16 0.85 -14.83
CA GLY A 84 7.19 0.31 -13.47
C GLY A 84 7.58 1.34 -12.40
N TYR A 85 8.56 2.21 -12.69
CA TYR A 85 8.96 3.28 -11.78
C TYR A 85 7.85 4.32 -11.58
N TYR A 86 7.14 4.71 -12.65
CA TYR A 86 6.04 5.67 -12.54
C TYR A 86 4.82 5.08 -11.82
N ARG A 87 4.53 3.78 -12.01
CA ARG A 87 3.49 3.06 -11.25
C ARG A 87 3.85 2.91 -9.76
N ASP A 88 5.13 2.72 -9.45
CA ASP A 88 5.59 2.71 -8.06
C ASP A 88 5.51 4.12 -7.43
N LEU A 89 5.83 5.19 -8.16
CA LEU A 89 5.58 6.59 -7.72
C LEU A 89 4.08 6.86 -7.51
N TRP A 90 3.23 6.41 -8.43
CA TRP A 90 1.78 6.48 -8.28
C TRP A 90 1.33 5.83 -6.98
N SER A 91 1.80 4.61 -6.72
CA SER A 91 1.49 3.86 -5.51
C SER A 91 1.91 4.60 -4.26
N ARG A 92 3.13 5.13 -4.25
CA ARG A 92 3.67 5.95 -3.16
C ARG A 92 2.75 7.14 -2.87
N TYR A 93 2.45 7.95 -3.88
CA TYR A 93 1.67 9.17 -3.66
C TYR A 93 0.23 8.86 -3.26
N LYS A 94 -0.43 7.87 -3.88
CA LYS A 94 -1.78 7.46 -3.48
C LYS A 94 -1.84 7.04 -2.01
N MET A 95 -0.90 6.20 -1.57
CA MET A 95 -0.82 5.81 -0.15
C MET A 95 -0.58 7.01 0.75
N GLU A 96 0.35 7.90 0.40
CA GLU A 96 0.63 9.10 1.19
C GLU A 96 -0.59 10.03 1.29
N TYR A 97 -1.37 10.23 0.22
CA TYR A 97 -2.61 11.00 0.28
C TYR A 97 -3.68 10.34 1.15
N THR A 98 -3.83 9.02 1.10
CA THR A 98 -4.78 8.32 1.95
C THR A 98 -4.36 8.40 3.41
N ILE A 99 -3.08 8.16 3.71
CA ILE A 99 -2.52 8.20 5.07
C ILE A 99 -2.62 9.62 5.66
N ASP A 100 -2.39 10.66 4.87
CA ASP A 100 -2.51 12.06 5.34
C ASP A 100 -3.96 12.48 5.63
N LYS A 101 -4.93 11.84 4.97
CA LYS A 101 -6.36 12.02 5.25
C LYS A 101 -6.83 11.24 6.48
N CYS A 102 -6.17 10.14 6.82
CA CYS A 102 -6.50 9.36 8.01
C CYS A 102 -6.16 10.10 9.30
N SER A 103 -7.04 9.99 10.28
CA SER A 103 -6.79 10.45 11.64
C SER A 103 -5.98 9.40 12.41
N GLU A 104 -5.22 9.82 13.43
CA GLU A 104 -4.49 8.87 14.30
C GLU A 104 -5.43 7.94 15.10
N LEU A 105 -6.72 8.26 15.17
CA LEU A 105 -7.73 7.44 15.84
C LEU A 105 -8.33 6.40 14.91
N ASP A 106 -8.05 6.47 13.61
CA ASP A 106 -8.64 5.58 12.62
C ASP A 106 -8.01 4.20 12.76
N GLN A 107 -8.79 3.27 13.28
CA GLN A 107 -8.39 1.87 13.40
C GLN A 107 -8.51 1.11 12.08
N ASN A 108 -9.06 1.75 11.04
CA ASN A 108 -9.32 1.15 9.75
C ASN A 108 -8.79 2.07 8.65
N ILE A 109 -8.05 1.52 7.68
CA ILE A 109 -7.61 2.25 6.50
C ILE A 109 -8.05 1.53 5.23
N ASP A 110 -8.62 2.30 4.30
CA ASP A 110 -9.02 1.84 2.98
C ASP A 110 -8.00 2.28 1.94
N LEU A 111 -7.26 1.32 1.40
CA LEU A 111 -6.30 1.47 0.31
C LEU A 111 -6.74 0.65 -0.92
N SER A 112 -8.02 0.31 -1.02
CA SER A 112 -8.58 -0.47 -2.11
C SER A 112 -8.74 0.35 -3.40
N CYS A 113 -8.70 -0.32 -4.56
CA CYS A 113 -8.95 0.31 -5.86
C CYS A 113 -8.00 1.49 -6.21
N LEU A 114 -6.76 1.48 -5.71
CA LEU A 114 -5.79 2.56 -5.91
C LEU A 114 -4.75 2.26 -7.02
N ASN A 115 -4.87 1.11 -7.69
CA ASN A 115 -3.91 0.60 -8.68
C ASN A 115 -2.47 0.46 -8.13
N LEU A 116 -2.35 0.08 -6.86
CA LEU A 116 -1.04 -0.05 -6.20
C LEU A 116 -0.24 -1.22 -6.79
N THR A 117 1.03 -0.99 -7.11
CA THR A 117 2.03 -2.00 -7.53
C THR A 117 3.09 -2.28 -6.47
N ALA A 118 3.21 -1.38 -5.49
CA ALA A 118 4.15 -1.45 -4.37
C ALA A 118 3.56 -0.74 -3.15
N LEU A 119 4.02 -1.12 -1.96
CA LEU A 119 3.59 -0.50 -0.71
C LEU A 119 4.67 0.45 -0.17
N TYR A 120 4.23 1.60 0.33
CA TYR A 120 5.08 2.64 0.87
C TYR A 120 4.56 3.13 2.21
N ASN A 121 5.48 3.57 3.07
CA ASN A 121 5.14 4.22 4.34
C ASN A 121 4.24 3.39 5.27
N CYS A 122 4.29 2.05 5.16
CA CYS A 122 3.51 1.12 6.00
C CYS A 122 3.77 1.28 7.50
N HIS A 123 4.86 1.94 7.91
CA HIS A 123 5.16 2.23 9.31
C HIS A 123 4.09 3.10 9.99
N TYR A 124 3.39 3.96 9.23
CA TYR A 124 2.24 4.72 9.75
C TYR A 124 1.01 3.84 10.01
N LEU A 125 0.97 2.61 9.48
CA LEU A 125 -0.15 1.67 9.63
C LEU A 125 0.05 0.71 10.82
N SER A 126 1.05 0.95 11.66
CA SER A 126 1.44 0.02 12.73
C SER A 126 0.38 -0.21 13.79
N CYS A 127 -0.45 0.80 14.07
CA CYS A 127 -1.54 0.75 15.05
C CYS A 127 -2.92 0.47 14.43
N VAL A 128 -2.99 0.25 13.11
CA VAL A 128 -4.25 0.04 12.39
C VAL A 128 -4.69 -1.42 12.55
N HIS A 129 -5.97 -1.63 12.83
CA HIS A 129 -6.58 -2.95 13.04
C HIS A 129 -7.13 -3.55 11.74
N THR A 130 -7.67 -2.73 10.84
CA THR A 130 -8.18 -3.18 9.53
C THR A 130 -7.45 -2.47 8.41
N VAL A 131 -6.81 -3.22 7.53
CA VAL A 131 -6.16 -2.69 6.33
C VAL A 131 -6.79 -3.33 5.11
N ASP A 132 -7.44 -2.51 4.29
CA ASP A 132 -8.02 -2.94 3.01
C ASP A 132 -7.06 -2.60 1.86
N LEU A 133 -6.44 -3.61 1.26
CA LEU A 133 -5.57 -3.50 0.08
C LEU A 133 -6.20 -4.20 -1.14
N SER A 134 -7.51 -4.45 -1.10
CA SER A 134 -8.21 -5.17 -2.16
C SER A 134 -8.20 -4.42 -3.49
N ASN A 135 -8.37 -5.16 -4.60
CA ASN A 135 -8.53 -4.58 -5.94
C ASN A 135 -7.34 -3.68 -6.36
N ASN A 136 -6.13 -4.19 -6.17
CA ASN A 136 -4.88 -3.54 -6.56
C ASN A 136 -4.06 -4.46 -7.50
N ASN A 137 -2.81 -4.10 -7.78
CA ASN A 137 -1.90 -4.89 -8.60
C ASN A 137 -0.67 -5.36 -7.79
N LEU A 138 -0.86 -5.63 -6.50
CA LEU A 138 0.21 -6.10 -5.64
C LEU A 138 0.60 -7.53 -6.04
N THR A 139 1.88 -7.81 -5.96
CA THR A 139 2.42 -9.16 -6.17
C THR A 139 3.10 -9.63 -4.89
N SER A 140 3.58 -10.87 -4.88
CA SER A 140 4.26 -11.47 -3.72
C SER A 140 5.44 -10.63 -3.21
N ARG A 141 6.07 -9.80 -4.08
CA ARG A 141 7.16 -8.88 -3.70
C ARG A 141 6.75 -7.82 -2.67
N SER A 142 5.46 -7.51 -2.57
CA SER A 142 4.93 -6.48 -1.68
C SER A 142 4.71 -7.00 -0.26
N LEU A 143 4.61 -8.32 -0.07
CA LEU A 143 4.30 -8.92 1.23
C LEU A 143 5.29 -8.54 2.34
N PRO A 144 6.63 -8.54 2.12
CA PRO A 144 7.57 -8.14 3.17
C PRO A 144 7.36 -6.71 3.70
N GLN A 145 6.78 -5.82 2.89
CA GLN A 145 6.51 -4.43 3.25
C GLN A 145 5.37 -4.30 4.27
N LEU A 146 4.60 -5.38 4.50
CA LEU A 146 3.53 -5.44 5.49
C LEU A 146 4.04 -5.65 6.93
N HIS A 147 5.35 -5.87 7.12
CA HIS A 147 5.93 -6.13 8.44
C HIS A 147 5.51 -5.13 9.54
N PRO A 148 5.34 -3.82 9.28
CA PRO A 148 4.93 -2.88 10.32
C PRO A 148 3.52 -3.09 10.89
N LEU A 149 2.63 -3.84 10.23
CA LEU A 149 1.19 -3.99 10.56
C LEU A 149 0.96 -4.92 11.77
N GLN A 150 1.66 -4.69 12.88
CA GLN A 150 1.67 -5.60 14.03
C GLN A 150 0.37 -5.61 14.83
N CYS A 151 -0.43 -4.54 14.77
CA CYS A 151 -1.77 -4.46 15.36
C CYS A 151 -2.90 -4.85 14.39
N CYS A 152 -2.58 -5.17 13.14
CA CYS A 152 -3.59 -5.51 12.13
C CYS A 152 -4.23 -6.86 12.45
N GLN A 153 -5.55 -6.86 12.56
CA GLN A 153 -6.41 -8.03 12.81
C GLN A 153 -7.06 -8.51 11.50
N VAL A 154 -7.45 -7.57 10.63
CA VAL A 154 -8.11 -7.86 9.37
C VAL A 154 -7.29 -7.27 8.23
N LEU A 155 -6.74 -8.15 7.40
CA LEU A 155 -5.94 -7.76 6.24
C LEU A 155 -6.61 -8.28 4.98
N LYS A 156 -7.14 -7.38 4.15
CA LYS A 156 -7.75 -7.76 2.87
C LYS A 156 -6.76 -7.53 1.75
N LEU A 157 -6.42 -8.59 1.04
CA LEU A 157 -5.54 -8.62 -0.13
C LEU A 157 -6.28 -9.16 -1.36
N GLU A 158 -7.60 -9.04 -1.37
CA GLU A 158 -8.48 -9.58 -2.41
C GLU A 158 -8.17 -8.99 -3.78
N SER A 159 -8.38 -9.76 -4.85
CA SER A 159 -8.28 -9.26 -6.24
C SER A 159 -6.95 -8.54 -6.50
N ASN A 160 -5.84 -9.19 -6.18
CA ASN A 160 -4.47 -8.76 -6.48
C ASN A 160 -3.77 -9.78 -7.40
N ALA A 161 -2.47 -9.64 -7.61
CA ALA A 161 -1.66 -10.53 -8.44
C ALA A 161 -0.64 -11.32 -7.60
N ILE A 162 -1.00 -11.71 -6.37
CA ILE A 162 -0.14 -12.51 -5.50
C ILE A 162 -0.09 -13.94 -6.04
N THR A 163 1.12 -14.46 -6.25
CA THR A 163 1.36 -15.82 -6.78
C THR A 163 1.89 -16.78 -5.71
N SER A 164 2.46 -16.23 -4.63
CA SER A 164 3.09 -16.95 -3.54
C SER A 164 3.00 -16.11 -2.26
N LEU A 165 2.86 -16.77 -1.12
CA LEU A 165 2.88 -16.17 0.21
C LEU A 165 4.29 -16.09 0.80
N HIS A 166 5.31 -16.46 0.02
CA HIS A 166 6.70 -16.29 0.43
C HIS A 166 7.01 -14.83 0.76
N GLY A 167 7.58 -14.60 1.95
CA GLY A 167 7.86 -13.26 2.44
C GLY A 167 6.69 -12.61 3.19
N MET A 168 5.60 -13.35 3.43
CA MET A 168 4.57 -12.92 4.38
C MET A 168 5.20 -12.73 5.77
N PRO A 169 5.10 -11.52 6.37
CA PRO A 169 5.67 -11.26 7.68
C PRO A 169 4.86 -11.93 8.78
N THR A 170 5.51 -12.16 9.91
CA THR A 170 4.82 -12.54 11.14
C THR A 170 4.00 -11.36 11.65
N LEU A 171 2.67 -11.44 11.53
CA LEU A 171 1.72 -10.44 12.03
C LEU A 171 1.02 -11.01 13.27
N MET A 172 1.48 -10.59 14.44
CA MET A 172 1.07 -11.20 15.72
C MET A 172 -0.41 -11.03 16.04
N SER A 173 -1.05 -9.96 15.56
CA SER A 173 -2.48 -9.69 15.81
C SER A 173 -3.40 -10.18 14.71
N LEU A 174 -2.87 -10.73 13.62
CA LEU A 174 -3.65 -11.05 12.43
C LEU A 174 -4.61 -12.21 12.69
N GLN A 175 -5.89 -11.97 12.41
CA GLN A 175 -6.98 -12.93 12.60
C GLN A 175 -7.62 -13.34 11.28
N ILE A 176 -7.74 -12.42 10.33
CA ILE A 176 -8.47 -12.61 9.07
C ILE A 176 -7.65 -12.05 7.89
N PRO A 177 -6.77 -12.86 7.28
CA PRO A 177 -6.25 -12.64 5.94
C PRO A 177 -7.26 -13.06 4.88
N SER A 178 -7.74 -12.10 4.09
CA SER A 178 -8.51 -12.38 2.88
C SER A 178 -7.59 -12.33 1.66
N LEU A 179 -7.34 -13.48 1.04
CA LEU A 179 -6.48 -13.66 -0.14
C LEU A 179 -7.31 -14.02 -1.39
N GLN A 180 -8.62 -13.82 -1.35
CA GLN A 180 -9.53 -14.16 -2.44
C GLN A 180 -9.11 -13.53 -3.77
N GLY A 181 -9.28 -14.25 -4.89
CA GLY A 181 -9.07 -13.69 -6.23
C GLY A 181 -7.62 -13.32 -6.53
N ASN A 182 -6.67 -14.08 -6.00
CA ASN A 182 -5.26 -14.00 -6.35
C ASN A 182 -4.86 -15.17 -7.27
N THR A 183 -3.56 -15.36 -7.49
CA THR A 183 -3.02 -16.38 -8.40
C THR A 183 -2.18 -17.42 -7.67
N ILE A 184 -2.52 -17.70 -6.40
CA ILE A 184 -1.80 -18.67 -5.55
C ILE A 184 -2.07 -20.07 -6.07
N LYS A 185 -1.02 -20.76 -6.53
CA LYS A 185 -1.17 -22.01 -7.30
C LYS A 185 -1.28 -23.27 -6.46
N THR A 186 -0.55 -23.33 -5.36
CA THR A 186 -0.40 -24.55 -4.56
C THR A 186 -0.94 -24.34 -3.15
N ALA A 187 -1.56 -25.36 -2.57
CA ALA A 187 -2.03 -25.27 -1.19
C ALA A 187 -0.88 -25.20 -0.17
N GLU A 188 0.33 -25.63 -0.52
CA GLU A 188 1.49 -25.58 0.38
C GLU A 188 1.87 -24.16 0.81
N GLU A 189 1.46 -23.14 0.06
CA GLU A 189 1.72 -21.74 0.38
C GLU A 189 1.11 -21.32 1.73
N VAL A 190 0.06 -22.00 2.22
CA VAL A 190 -0.51 -21.73 3.54
C VAL A 190 0.47 -21.94 4.69
N LYS A 191 1.53 -22.73 4.48
CA LYS A 191 2.62 -22.92 5.46
C LYS A 191 3.32 -21.60 5.80
N PHE A 192 3.36 -20.63 4.87
CA PHE A 192 3.92 -19.30 5.13
C PHE A 192 3.07 -18.46 6.10
N LEU A 193 1.81 -18.85 6.34
CA LEU A 193 0.94 -18.21 7.34
C LEU A 193 1.13 -18.79 8.75
N GLN A 194 1.83 -19.94 8.90
CA GLN A 194 2.06 -20.60 10.18
C GLN A 194 2.64 -19.69 11.29
N PRO A 195 3.53 -18.73 11.00
CA PRO A 195 4.02 -17.81 12.03
C PRO A 195 2.94 -16.90 12.63
N CYS A 196 1.84 -16.65 11.92
CA CYS A 196 0.72 -15.85 12.41
C CYS A 196 -0.17 -16.70 13.32
N THR A 197 0.09 -16.67 14.63
CA THR A 197 -0.54 -17.61 15.58
C THR A 197 -2.01 -17.33 15.89
N ASN A 198 -2.48 -16.10 15.66
CA ASN A 198 -3.84 -15.66 16.02
C ASN A 198 -4.86 -15.76 14.88
N LEU A 199 -4.53 -16.45 13.79
CA LEU A 199 -5.42 -16.64 12.66
C LEU A 199 -6.69 -17.39 13.09
N SER A 200 -7.84 -16.87 12.68
CA SER A 200 -9.16 -17.47 12.94
C SER A 200 -9.84 -17.91 11.64
N SER A 201 -9.61 -17.15 10.56
CA SER A 201 -10.17 -17.42 9.25
C SER A 201 -9.13 -17.18 8.17
N VAL A 202 -9.14 -18.01 7.12
CA VAL A 202 -8.35 -17.80 5.91
C VAL A 202 -9.27 -17.92 4.70
N ASP A 203 -9.23 -16.95 3.80
CA ASP A 203 -9.99 -16.99 2.56
C ASP A 203 -9.05 -17.07 1.35
N LEU A 204 -9.11 -18.18 0.62
CA LEU A 204 -8.35 -18.47 -0.58
C LEU A 204 -9.27 -18.71 -1.78
N ARG A 205 -10.56 -18.34 -1.71
CA ARG A 205 -11.49 -18.47 -2.83
C ARG A 205 -10.95 -17.80 -4.09
N ASP A 206 -11.35 -18.31 -5.25
CA ASP A 206 -10.94 -17.77 -6.56
C ASP A 206 -9.40 -17.79 -6.78
N ASN A 207 -8.68 -18.65 -6.05
CA ASN A 207 -7.28 -18.99 -6.35
C ASN A 207 -7.20 -20.41 -6.92
N PRO A 208 -6.21 -20.73 -7.78
CA PRO A 208 -6.02 -22.10 -8.23
C PRO A 208 -5.81 -23.11 -7.09
N ALA A 209 -5.18 -22.69 -5.99
CA ALA A 209 -4.99 -23.51 -4.78
C ALA A 209 -6.30 -23.95 -4.11
N GLU A 210 -7.44 -23.28 -4.35
CA GLU A 210 -8.75 -23.68 -3.80
C GLU A 210 -9.15 -25.09 -4.25
N LYS A 211 -8.76 -25.50 -5.46
CA LYS A 211 -9.10 -26.81 -6.04
C LYS A 211 -8.18 -27.94 -5.58
N ASP A 212 -7.16 -27.62 -4.79
CA ASP A 212 -6.22 -28.60 -4.26
C ASP A 212 -6.86 -29.37 -3.10
N GLU A 213 -7.01 -30.69 -3.27
CA GLU A 213 -7.64 -31.56 -2.27
C GLU A 213 -6.90 -31.54 -0.93
N MET A 214 -5.60 -31.24 -0.94
CA MET A 214 -4.76 -31.17 0.26
C MET A 214 -4.98 -29.87 1.05
N LEU A 215 -5.66 -28.86 0.51
CA LEU A 215 -5.78 -27.54 1.14
C LEU A 215 -6.38 -27.62 2.55
N LYS A 216 -7.49 -28.37 2.69
CA LYS A 216 -8.17 -28.51 3.99
C LYS A 216 -7.25 -29.19 5.02
N GLU A 217 -6.57 -30.26 4.63
CA GLU A 217 -5.65 -31.00 5.51
C GLU A 217 -4.45 -30.14 5.92
N LEU A 218 -3.86 -29.41 4.98
CA LEU A 218 -2.73 -28.51 5.24
C LEU A 218 -3.12 -27.37 6.19
N VAL A 219 -4.28 -26.75 6.01
CA VAL A 219 -4.75 -25.71 6.93
C VAL A 219 -4.98 -26.28 8.32
N GLN A 220 -5.64 -27.43 8.44
CA GLN A 220 -5.86 -28.10 9.74
C GLN A 220 -4.56 -28.54 10.42
N THR A 221 -3.53 -28.89 9.64
CA THR A 221 -2.23 -29.37 10.16
C THR A 221 -1.31 -28.22 10.59
N PHE A 222 -1.22 -27.17 9.77
CA PHE A 222 -0.24 -26.09 9.97
C PHE A 222 -0.83 -24.84 10.65
N LEU A 223 -2.14 -24.60 10.50
CA LEU A 223 -2.82 -23.41 11.01
C LEU A 223 -3.86 -23.79 12.06
N LEU A 224 -3.38 -24.34 13.19
CA LEU A 224 -4.23 -24.93 14.25
C LEU A 224 -5.27 -23.99 14.86
N SER A 225 -5.06 -22.68 14.78
CA SER A 225 -5.99 -21.66 15.28
C SER A 225 -7.14 -21.33 14.30
N VAL A 226 -7.02 -21.71 13.02
CA VAL A 226 -8.01 -21.43 11.99
C VAL A 226 -9.21 -22.36 12.14
N ASN A 227 -10.39 -21.78 12.29
CA ASN A 227 -11.66 -22.51 12.37
C ASN A 227 -12.55 -22.32 11.13
N MET A 228 -12.19 -21.37 10.25
CA MET A 228 -12.95 -21.05 9.05
C MET A 228 -12.03 -20.96 7.83
N LEU A 229 -12.30 -21.76 6.80
CA LEU A 229 -11.62 -21.76 5.52
C LEU A 229 -12.62 -21.45 4.41
N ASN A 230 -12.35 -20.44 3.59
CA ASN A 230 -13.19 -20.07 2.43
C ASN A 230 -14.67 -19.81 2.81
N GLY A 231 -14.92 -19.29 4.01
CA GLY A 231 -16.26 -19.05 4.55
C GLY A 231 -16.97 -20.28 5.13
N CYS A 232 -16.33 -21.45 5.11
CA CYS A 232 -16.84 -22.70 5.67
C CYS A 232 -16.11 -23.07 6.96
N SER A 233 -16.81 -23.64 7.95
CA SER A 233 -16.18 -24.18 9.15
C SER A 233 -15.36 -25.44 8.84
N LEU A 234 -14.19 -25.56 9.47
CA LEU A 234 -13.24 -26.67 9.27
C LEU A 234 -13.59 -27.94 10.06
#